data_AF-A0A9P7BZ56-F1
#
_entry.id   AF-A0A9P7BZ56-F1
#
_cell.length_a   1.000
_cell.length_b   1.000
_cell.length_c   1.000
_cell.angle_alpha   90.00
_cell.angle_beta   90.00
_cell.angle_gamma   90.00
#
_symmetry.space_group_name_H-M   'P 1'
#
loop_
_entity.id
_entity.type
_entity.pdbx_description
1 polymer ?
#
loop_
_entity_poly.entity_id
_entity_poly.type
_entity_poly.pdbx_seq_one_letter_code
_entity_poly.pdbx_strand_id
1 'polypeptide(L)'
;MAKSMNFIDLAGAQVWEDELAARRAMGGDLYFHRPRPEVLDMWRRTGFLERLGADHIFPDKATALHTINPKLDPAICAGCKARIFWECQPQNPQSEH
;
A
#
# COMPACT_ATOMS: atom_id res chain seq x y z
N MET A 1 2.39 10.82 12.01
CA MET A 1 1.11 10.74 11.28
C MET A 1 1.34 11.33 9.89
N ALA A 2 1.31 10.50 8.85
CA ALA A 2 1.28 11.03 7.48
C ALA A 2 -0.08 11.71 7.28
N LYS A 3 -0.06 12.99 6.89
CA LYS A 3 -1.28 13.76 6.60
C LYS A 3 -1.97 13.09 5.42
N SER A 4 -3.28 12.91 5.53
CA SER A 4 -4.15 12.42 4.45
C SER A 4 -3.82 13.12 3.14
N MET A 5 -3.71 12.36 2.04
CA MET A 5 -3.66 12.92 0.70
C MET A 5 -5.04 13.52 0.42
N ASN A 6 -5.13 14.85 0.41
CA ASN A 6 -6.43 15.53 0.30
C ASN A 6 -6.87 15.66 -1.16
N PHE A 7 -5.94 16.05 -2.03
CA PHE A 7 -6.14 16.13 -3.47
C PHE A 7 -4.82 15.78 -4.17
N ILE A 8 -4.91 15.48 -5.47
CA ILE A 8 -3.76 15.35 -6.37
C ILE A 8 -4.07 16.05 -7.69
N ASP A 9 -3.07 16.67 -8.30
CA ASP A 9 -3.13 17.18 -9.66
C ASP A 9 -2.57 16.14 -10.65
N LEU A 10 -2.49 16.50 -11.94
CA LEU A 10 -1.98 15.59 -12.97
C LEU A 10 -0.51 15.21 -12.74
N ALA A 11 0.32 16.15 -12.29
CA ALA A 11 1.72 15.89 -11.99
C ALA A 11 1.86 14.91 -10.80
N GLY A 12 1.06 15.10 -9.76
CA GLY A 12 0.97 14.18 -8.62
C GLY A 12 0.44 12.80 -9.00
N ALA A 13 -0.48 12.71 -9.97
CA ALA A 13 -0.91 11.43 -10.51
C ALA A 13 0.25 10.70 -11.22
N GLN A 14 1.05 11.41 -12.01
CA GLN A 14 2.22 10.84 -12.69
C GLN A 14 3.27 10.32 -11.70
N VAL A 15 3.50 11.02 -10.60
CA VAL A 15 4.42 10.54 -9.53
C VAL A 15 4.03 9.14 -9.04
N TRP A 16 2.73 8.87 -8.87
CA TRP A 16 2.27 7.56 -8.43
C TRP A 16 2.39 6.48 -9.50
N GLU A 17 2.27 6.85 -10.77
CA GLU A 17 2.51 5.94 -11.89
C GLU A 17 3.98 5.49 -11.94
N ASP A 18 4.88 6.46 -11.85
CA ASP A 18 6.32 6.23 -11.87
C ASP A 18 6.74 5.39 -10.65
N GLU A 19 6.19 5.71 -9.49
CA GLU A 19 6.45 4.99 -8.25
C GLU A 19 5.91 3.55 -8.30
N LEU A 20 4.71 3.33 -8.85
CA LEU A 20 4.15 1.99 -9.04
C LEU A 20 5.07 1.14 -9.93
N ALA A 21 5.52 1.70 -11.05
CA ALA A 21 6.44 1.04 -11.98
C ALA A 21 7.78 0.73 -11.30
N ALA A 22 8.37 1.69 -10.59
CA ALA A 22 9.64 1.53 -9.91
C ALA A 22 9.57 0.45 -8.81
N ARG A 23 8.53 0.46 -7.98
CA ARG A 23 8.35 -0.52 -6.90
C ARG A 23 8.18 -1.93 -7.44
N ARG A 24 7.39 -2.09 -8.50
CA ARG A 24 7.21 -3.39 -9.19
C ARG A 24 8.49 -3.88 -9.85
N ALA A 25 9.28 -2.99 -10.47
CA ALA A 25 10.58 -3.34 -11.05
C ALA A 25 11.59 -3.83 -10.00
N MET A 26 11.48 -3.36 -8.75
CA MET A 26 12.30 -3.83 -7.62
C MET A 26 11.76 -5.13 -6.97
N GLY A 27 10.70 -5.73 -7.52
CA GLY A 27 10.05 -6.92 -6.93
C GLY A 27 9.12 -6.61 -5.75
N GLY A 28 8.80 -5.34 -5.51
CA GLY A 28 7.80 -4.90 -4.54
C GLY A 28 6.47 -4.53 -5.21
N ASP A 29 5.64 -3.80 -4.48
CA ASP A 29 4.37 -3.28 -5.01
C ASP A 29 3.95 -2.03 -4.22
N LEU A 30 2.94 -1.31 -4.72
CA LEU A 30 2.47 -0.06 -4.12
C LEU A 30 1.02 -0.19 -3.65
N TYR A 31 0.77 0.11 -2.38
CA TYR A 31 -0.54 -0.03 -1.73
C TYR A 31 -0.95 1.27 -1.06
N PHE A 32 -2.24 1.58 -1.07
CA PHE A 32 -2.80 2.75 -0.40
C PHE A 32 -3.85 2.34 0.63
N HIS A 33 -4.01 3.14 1.68
CA HIS A 33 -5.14 3.03 2.59
C HIS A 33 -5.86 4.37 2.70
N ARG A 34 -7.19 4.34 2.69
CA ARG A 34 -8.06 5.52 2.83
C ARG A 34 -7.68 6.76 1.99
N PRO A 35 -7.45 6.64 0.67
CA PRO A 35 -7.41 7.83 -0.19
C PRO A 35 -8.74 8.59 -0.11
N ARG A 36 -8.69 9.93 -0.16
CA ARG A 36 -9.90 10.76 -0.17
C ARG A 36 -10.67 10.57 -1.49
N PRO A 37 -12.00 10.78 -1.51
CA PRO A 37 -12.80 10.66 -2.73
C PRO A 37 -12.25 11.45 -3.91
N GLU A 38 -11.77 12.68 -3.69
CA GLU A 38 -11.18 13.53 -4.74
C GLU A 38 -9.95 12.90 -5.40
N VAL A 39 -9.11 12.22 -4.62
CA VAL A 39 -7.94 11.48 -5.12
C VAL A 39 -8.38 10.26 -5.92
N LEU A 40 -9.37 9.52 -5.42
CA LEU A 40 -9.94 8.37 -6.12
C LEU A 40 -10.55 8.77 -7.46
N ASP A 41 -11.26 9.90 -7.52
CA ASP A 41 -11.84 10.41 -8.76
C ASP A 41 -10.77 10.81 -9.77
N MET A 42 -9.67 11.43 -9.33
CA MET A 42 -8.53 11.69 -10.21
C MET A 42 -7.93 10.38 -10.74
N TRP A 43 -7.67 9.40 -9.88
CA TRP A 43 -7.11 8.11 -10.30
C TRP A 43 -8.05 7.29 -11.19
N ARG A 44 -9.37 7.42 -11.03
CA ARG A 44 -10.34 6.85 -11.98
C ARG A 44 -10.20 7.50 -13.35
N ARG A 45 -10.13 8.83 -13.39
CA ARG A 45 -10.03 9.61 -14.63
C ARG A 45 -8.73 9.33 -15.40
N THR A 46 -7.62 9.09 -14.70
CA THR A 46 -6.34 8.74 -15.34
C THR A 46 -6.22 7.24 -15.65
N GLY A 47 -7.15 6.40 -15.17
CA GLY A 47 -7.06 4.94 -15.26
C GLY A 47 -6.03 4.33 -14.32
N PHE A 48 -5.48 5.09 -13.37
CA PHE A 48 -4.49 4.61 -12.42
C PHE A 48 -5.05 3.50 -11.53
N LEU A 49 -6.33 3.55 -11.15
CA LEU A 49 -6.94 2.49 -10.34
C LEU A 49 -6.89 1.12 -11.00
N GLU A 50 -7.08 1.05 -12.32
CA GLU A 50 -7.03 -0.19 -13.08
C GLU A 50 -5.60 -0.76 -13.13
N ARG A 51 -4.59 0.12 -13.26
CA ARG A 51 -3.17 -0.27 -13.25
C ARG A 51 -2.67 -0.67 -11.87
N LEU A 52 -3.18 0.01 -10.84
CA LEU A 52 -2.87 -0.27 -9.45
C LEU A 52 -3.41 -1.65 -9.06
N GLY A 53 -4.69 -1.92 -9.33
CA GLY A 53 -5.39 -3.16 -8.99
C GLY A 53 -6.44 -2.93 -7.89
N ALA A 54 -7.53 -3.70 -7.94
CA ALA A 54 -8.64 -3.56 -6.99
C ALA A 54 -8.26 -3.93 -5.54
N ASP A 55 -7.28 -4.82 -5.37
CA ASP A 55 -6.83 -5.32 -4.07
C ASP A 55 -5.71 -4.46 -3.43
N HIS A 56 -5.50 -3.25 -3.96
CA HIS A 56 -4.40 -2.37 -3.57
C HIS A 56 -4.84 -1.14 -2.77
N ILE A 57 -6.15 -0.99 -2.54
CA ILE A 57 -6.72 0.08 -1.73
C ILE A 57 -7.46 -0.52 -0.54
N PHE A 58 -6.98 -0.17 0.66
CA PHE A 58 -7.49 -0.73 1.91
C PHE A 58 -8.28 0.29 2.73
N PRO A 59 -9.25 -0.20 3.55
CA PRO A 59 -10.04 0.65 4.44
C PRO A 59 -9.24 1.19 5.62
N ASP A 60 -8.14 0.54 6.02
CA ASP A 60 -7.24 1.01 7.07
C ASP A 60 -5.86 0.34 6.97
N LYS A 61 -4.93 0.82 7.80
CA LYS A 61 -3.54 0.36 7.82
C LYS A 61 -3.39 -1.07 8.34
N ALA A 62 -4.20 -1.49 9.31
CA ALA A 62 -4.07 -2.81 9.92
C ALA A 62 -4.46 -3.89 8.91
N THR A 63 -5.61 -3.74 8.24
CA THR A 63 -6.04 -4.65 7.18
C THR A 63 -5.04 -4.69 6.03
N ALA A 64 -4.47 -3.53 5.65
CA ALA A 64 -3.45 -3.47 4.62
C ALA A 64 -2.22 -4.31 4.98
N LEU A 65 -1.62 -4.06 6.15
CA LEU A 65 -0.40 -4.75 6.57
C LEU A 65 -0.64 -6.25 6.80
N HIS A 66 -1.77 -6.64 7.39
CA HIS A 66 -2.14 -8.04 7.56
C HIS A 66 -2.26 -8.76 6.21
N THR A 67 -2.83 -8.10 5.19
CA THR A 67 -3.00 -8.68 3.85
C THR A 67 -1.67 -8.72 3.06
N ILE A 68 -0.81 -7.72 3.25
CA ILE A 68 0.44 -7.57 2.50
C ILE A 68 1.55 -8.44 3.07
N ASN A 69 1.66 -8.57 4.40
CA ASN A 69 2.77 -9.27 5.04
C ASN A 69 2.99 -10.72 4.54
N PRO A 70 1.94 -11.55 4.33
CA PRO A 70 2.11 -12.89 3.75
C PRO A 70 2.58 -12.90 2.28
N LYS A 71 2.40 -11.79 1.54
CA LYS A 71 2.84 -11.64 0.15
C LYS A 71 4.32 -11.24 0.05
N LEU A 72 4.92 -10.81 1.16
CA LEU A 72 6.34 -10.45 1.21
C LEU A 72 7.21 -11.70 1.24
N ASP A 73 8.48 -11.56 0.84
CA ASP A 73 9.44 -12.65 0.85
C ASP A 73 9.70 -13.15 2.30
N PRO A 74 9.30 -14.39 2.64
CA PRO A 74 9.47 -14.91 3.99
C PRO A 74 10.94 -15.09 4.37
N ALA A 75 11.86 -15.29 3.41
CA ALA A 75 13.29 -15.41 3.68
C ALA A 75 13.89 -14.07 4.15
N ILE A 76 13.47 -12.96 3.53
CA ILE A 76 13.86 -11.61 3.97
C ILE A 76 13.29 -11.34 5.37
N CYS A 77 12.01 -11.65 5.58
CA CYS A 77 11.35 -11.43 6.87
C CYS A 77 11.94 -12.28 8.01
N ALA A 78 12.39 -13.51 7.73
CA ALA A 78 13.03 -14.39 8.71
C ALA A 78 14.39 -13.85 9.19
N GLY A 79 15.16 -13.22 8.30
CA GLY A 79 16.44 -12.59 8.63
C GLY A 79 16.32 -11.16 9.19
N CYS A 80 15.13 -10.55 9.14
CA CYS A 80 14.92 -9.16 9.52
C CYS A 80 15.05 -8.96 11.04
N LYS A 81 16.00 -8.12 11.47
CA LYS A 81 16.20 -7.78 12.90
C LYS A 81 15.31 -6.63 13.38
N ALA A 82 14.73 -5.85 12.48
CA ALA A 82 13.97 -4.65 12.84
C ALA A 82 12.65 -5.00 13.54
N ARG A 83 11.90 -5.99 13.01
CA ARG A 83 10.65 -6.53 13.60
C ARG A 83 9.68 -5.44 14.10
N ILE A 84 9.58 -4.33 13.35
CA ILE A 84 8.85 -3.12 13.74
C ILE A 84 7.33 -3.17 13.48
N PHE A 85 6.85 -4.21 12.81
CA PHE A 85 5.44 -4.42 12.47
C PHE A 85 4.81 -5.45 13.42
N TRP A 86 3.52 -5.30 13.70
CA TRP A 86 2.78 -6.25 14.55
C TRP A 86 2.72 -7.64 13.91
N GLU A 87 2.63 -7.67 12.58
CA GLU A 87 2.61 -8.88 11.75
C GLU A 87 3.93 -9.66 11.80
N CYS A 88 5.02 -9.05 12.27
CA CYS A 88 6.28 -9.76 12.51
C CYS A 88 6.26 -10.60 13.80
N GLN A 89 5.33 -10.32 14.71
CA GLN A 89 5.25 -10.96 16.01
C GLN A 89 4.30 -12.17 15.95
N PRO A 90 4.64 -13.30 16.60
CA PRO A 90 3.77 -14.48 16.63
C PRO A 90 2.47 -14.26 17.42
N GLN A 91 2.43 -13.25 18.29
CA GLN A 91 1.21 -12.81 18.98
C GLN A 91 0.76 -11.49 18.37
N ASN A 92 0.11 -11.56 17.20
CA ASN A 92 -0.42 -10.37 16.54
C ASN A 92 -1.85 -10.12 17.07
N PRO A 93 -2.08 -9.08 17.91
CA PRO A 93 -3.42 -8.78 18.42
C PRO A 93 -4.40 -8.30 17.34
N GLN A 94 -3.93 -8.10 16.10
CA GLN A 94 -4.73 -7.63 14.97
C GLN A 94 -5.21 -8.76 14.05
N SER A 95 -4.97 -10.04 14.40
CA SER A 95 -5.40 -11.20 13.60
C SER A 95 -6.85 -11.65 13.87
N GLU A 96 -7.56 -11.03 14.81
CA GLU A 96 -8.90 -11.42 15.28
C GLU A 96 -10.03 -10.47 14.84
N HIS A 97 -9.80 -9.66 13.80
CA HIS A 97 -10.79 -8.71 13.27
C HIS A 97 -11.06 -8.94 11.78
#